data_AF-A0A1W9VQM5-F1
#
_entry.id   AF-A0A1W9VQM5-F1
#
_cell.length_a   1.000
_cell.length_b   1.000
_cell.length_c   1.000
_cell.angle_alpha   90.00
_cell.angle_beta   90.00
_cell.angle_gamma   90.00
#
_symmetry.space_group_name_H-M   'P 1'
#
loop_
_entity.id
_entity.type
_entity.pdbx_description
1 polymer ?
#
loop_
_entity_poly.entity_id
_entity_poly.type
_entity_poly.pdbx_seq_one_letter_code
_entity_poly.pdbx_strand_id
1 'polypeptide(L)'
;MKSKRYLITVIGLFVITTIILFTVTYFGSAPPKSKEINELEYVTPEEIGWSSVKLAEAENYAEQIGSAAVMALYEGKVFFSWGKTKQKYLIHSIRKPFLCALYGIYVKQGLIDLDKNLGELGIDDIPPGLTPIEKQATVCRISF
;
A
#
# COMPACT_ATOMS: atom_id res chain seq x y z
N MET A 1 -1.80 -49.17 41.69
CA MET A 1 -1.55 -47.75 42.07
C MET A 1 -0.55 -46.98 41.18
N LYS A 2 0.33 -47.63 40.38
CA LYS A 2 1.32 -46.94 39.51
C LYS A 2 0.75 -46.33 38.21
N SER A 3 -0.29 -46.93 37.61
CA SER A 3 -0.86 -46.49 36.31
C SER A 3 -1.52 -45.09 36.36
N LYS A 4 -2.29 -44.78 37.43
CA LYS A 4 -2.91 -43.45 37.57
C LYS A 4 -1.89 -42.32 37.76
N ARG A 5 -0.74 -42.60 38.40
CA ARG A 5 0.35 -41.62 38.56
C ARG A 5 1.04 -41.33 37.23
N TYR A 6 1.28 -42.36 36.42
CA TYR A 6 1.85 -42.20 35.07
C TYR A 6 0.93 -41.40 34.14
N LEU A 7 -0.37 -41.66 34.20
CA LEU A 7 -1.37 -40.92 33.42
C LEU A 7 -1.39 -39.43 33.76
N ILE A 8 -1.29 -39.06 35.05
CA ILE A 8 -1.23 -37.67 35.50
C ILE A 8 0.06 -36.97 35.02
N THR A 9 1.20 -37.67 35.05
CA THR A 9 2.48 -37.11 34.56
C THR A 9 2.47 -36.87 33.05
N VAL A 10 1.90 -37.79 32.26
CA VAL A 10 1.80 -37.66 30.80
C VAL A 10 0.86 -36.52 30.40
N ILE A 11 -0.29 -36.38 31.09
CA ILE A 11 -1.22 -35.27 30.86
C ILE A 11 -0.55 -33.93 31.20
N GLY A 12 0.18 -33.86 32.32
CA GLY A 12 0.90 -32.65 32.71
C GLY A 12 1.97 -32.24 31.69
N LEU A 13 2.72 -33.20 31.15
CA LEU A 13 3.74 -32.93 30.12
C LEU A 13 3.10 -32.39 28.83
N PHE A 14 1.95 -32.95 28.43
CA PHE A 14 1.22 -32.54 27.24
C PHE A 14 0.69 -31.11 27.36
N VAL A 15 0.16 -30.74 28.52
CA VAL A 15 -0.32 -29.38 28.83
C VAL A 15 0.84 -28.37 28.82
N ILE A 16 2.01 -28.74 29.35
CA ILE A 16 3.19 -27.87 29.30
C ILE A 16 3.65 -27.66 27.87
N THR A 17 3.70 -28.72 27.05
CA THR A 17 4.09 -28.59 25.64
C THR A 17 3.11 -27.75 24.82
N THR A 18 1.81 -27.83 25.08
CA THR A 18 0.82 -26.98 24.39
C THR A 18 0.92 -25.52 24.82
N ILE A 19 1.19 -25.24 26.09
CA ILE A 19 1.45 -23.87 26.58
C ILE A 19 2.71 -23.27 25.94
N ILE A 20 3.78 -24.06 25.83
CA ILE A 20 5.03 -23.63 25.18
C ILE A 20 4.79 -23.38 23.68
N LEU A 21 4.06 -24.27 23.00
CA LEU A 21 3.77 -24.09 21.57
C LEU A 21 2.90 -22.84 21.32
N PHE A 22 1.93 -22.59 22.20
CA PHE A 22 1.03 -21.44 22.12
C PHE A 22 1.72 -20.12 22.43
N THR A 23 2.70 -20.12 23.35
CA THR A 23 3.49 -18.92 23.65
C THR A 23 4.47 -18.59 22.52
N VAL A 24 5.12 -19.59 21.90
CA VAL A 24 6.02 -19.37 20.75
C VAL A 24 5.25 -18.80 19.54
N THR A 25 4.02 -19.26 19.28
CA THR A 25 3.19 -18.71 18.18
C THR A 25 2.66 -17.30 18.47
N TYR A 26 2.28 -17.00 19.71
CA TYR A 26 1.80 -15.67 20.10
C TYR A 26 2.91 -14.61 20.15
N PHE A 27 4.14 -14.97 20.55
CA PHE A 27 5.26 -14.02 20.62
C PHE A 27 6.03 -13.85 19.30
N GLY A 28 5.93 -14.80 18.36
CA GLY A 28 6.59 -14.72 17.04
C GLY A 28 5.85 -13.86 16.00
N SER A 29 4.67 -13.32 16.34
CA SER A 29 3.80 -12.60 15.42
C SER A 29 3.47 -11.18 15.89
N ALA A 30 4.41 -10.52 16.57
CA ALA A 30 4.35 -9.06 16.68
C ALA A 30 4.52 -8.47 15.27
N PRO A 31 3.50 -7.80 14.71
CA PRO A 31 3.66 -7.13 13.43
C PRO A 31 4.82 -6.13 13.56
N PRO A 32 5.66 -5.96 12.52
CA PRO A 32 6.75 -4.98 12.57
C PRO A 32 6.14 -3.63 12.95
N LYS A 33 6.61 -3.06 14.06
CA LYS A 33 6.23 -1.73 14.53
C LYS A 33 6.46 -0.78 13.35
N SER A 34 5.38 -0.29 12.74
CA SER A 34 5.46 0.62 11.60
C SER A 34 6.36 1.78 12.01
N LYS A 35 7.45 2.00 11.27
CA LYS A 35 8.29 3.19 11.44
C LYS A 35 7.35 4.39 11.55
N GLU A 36 7.50 5.19 12.60
CA GLU A 36 6.92 6.52 12.63
C GLU A 36 7.22 7.18 11.28
N ILE A 37 6.18 7.71 10.64
CA ILE A 37 6.32 8.42 9.39
C ILE A 37 7.16 9.64 9.76
N ASN A 38 8.44 9.63 9.38
CA ASN A 38 9.34 10.76 9.60
C ASN A 38 8.61 12.05 9.19
N GLU A 39 8.66 13.08 10.04
CA GLU A 39 8.22 14.42 9.63
C GLU A 39 8.91 14.79 8.32
N LEU A 40 8.14 15.35 7.38
CA LEU A 40 8.68 15.76 6.08
C LEU A 40 9.74 16.84 6.31
N GLU A 41 10.88 16.70 5.64
CA GLU A 41 11.92 17.73 5.63
C GLU A 41 11.47 18.90 4.76
N TYR A 42 11.76 20.13 5.19
CA TYR A 42 11.44 21.35 4.45
C TYR A 42 12.72 22.06 4.00
N VAL A 43 12.66 22.68 2.82
CA VAL A 43 13.75 23.47 2.24
C VAL A 43 13.17 24.79 1.72
N THR A 44 13.93 25.88 1.77
CA THR A 44 13.44 27.13 1.17
C THR A 44 13.46 27.01 -0.35
N PRO A 45 12.51 27.62 -1.09
CA PRO A 45 12.51 27.59 -2.55
C PRO A 45 13.85 28.03 -3.15
N GLU A 46 14.44 29.09 -2.61
CA GLU A 46 15.66 29.70 -3.13
C GLU A 46 16.88 28.79 -3.02
N GLU A 47 16.97 27.96 -1.98
CA GLU A 47 18.06 26.98 -1.78
C GLU A 47 18.12 25.93 -2.90
N ILE A 48 16.99 25.66 -3.56
CA ILE A 48 16.88 24.70 -4.66
C ILE A 48 16.63 25.39 -6.02
N GLY A 49 16.82 26.71 -6.09
CA GLY A 49 16.69 27.49 -7.34
C GLY A 49 15.25 27.79 -7.77
N TRP A 50 14.27 27.62 -6.88
CA TRP A 50 12.87 28.00 -7.11
C TRP A 50 12.60 29.42 -6.62
N SER A 51 11.69 30.13 -7.29
CA SER A 51 11.31 31.50 -6.94
C SER A 51 10.08 31.53 -6.06
N SER A 52 10.20 32.02 -4.83
CA SER A 52 9.05 32.29 -3.94
C SER A 52 7.99 33.20 -4.58
N VAL A 53 8.41 34.19 -5.37
CA VAL A 53 7.49 35.10 -6.09
C VAL A 53 6.60 34.32 -7.07
N LYS A 54 7.17 33.42 -7.88
CA LYS A 54 6.39 32.59 -8.81
C LYS A 54 5.53 31.56 -8.09
N LEU A 55 5.97 31.07 -6.92
CA LEU A 55 5.17 30.16 -6.10
C LEU A 55 3.94 30.86 -5.51
N ALA A 56 4.05 32.14 -5.14
CA ALA A 56 2.90 32.95 -4.74
C ALA A 56 1.91 33.16 -5.91
N GLU A 57 2.39 33.32 -7.15
CA GLU A 57 1.52 33.34 -8.33
C GLU A 57 0.80 31.99 -8.53
N ALA A 58 1.50 30.88 -8.33
CA ALA A 58 0.92 29.54 -8.41
C ALA A 58 -0.11 29.27 -7.31
N GLU A 59 0.13 29.78 -6.09
CA GLU A 59 -0.82 29.78 -4.99
C GLU A 59 -2.12 30.50 -5.36
N ASN A 60 -2.02 31.75 -5.83
CA ASN A 60 -3.17 32.54 -6.25
C ASN A 60 -3.97 31.85 -7.37
N TYR A 61 -3.27 31.24 -8.33
CA TYR A 61 -3.91 30.47 -9.40
C TYR A 61 -4.63 29.23 -8.85
N ALA A 62 -4.01 28.49 -7.93
CA ALA A 62 -4.61 27.32 -7.30
C ALA A 62 -5.90 27.69 -6.54
N GLU A 63 -5.90 28.81 -5.83
CA GLU A 63 -7.09 29.36 -5.18
C GLU A 63 -8.17 29.72 -6.20
N GLN A 64 -7.80 30.42 -7.29
CA GLN A 64 -8.73 30.84 -8.34
C GLN A 64 -9.48 29.66 -8.99
N ILE A 65 -8.82 28.52 -9.20
CA ILE A 65 -9.44 27.32 -9.78
C ILE A 65 -10.16 26.44 -8.74
N GLY A 66 -10.21 26.87 -7.48
CA GLY A 66 -10.89 26.15 -6.40
C GLY A 66 -10.12 24.94 -5.87
N SER A 67 -8.79 24.93 -5.97
CA SER A 67 -7.96 23.88 -5.37
C SER A 67 -8.03 23.92 -3.85
N ALA A 68 -8.07 22.75 -3.20
CA ALA A 68 -8.15 22.68 -1.75
C ALA A 68 -6.78 22.69 -1.04
N ALA A 69 -5.74 22.22 -1.74
CA ALA A 69 -4.36 22.17 -1.25
C ALA A 69 -3.39 21.95 -2.42
N VAL A 70 -2.15 22.44 -2.28
CA VAL A 70 -1.03 22.19 -3.19
C VAL A 70 0.21 21.88 -2.35
N MET A 71 1.01 20.91 -2.79
CA MET A 71 2.30 20.61 -2.17
C MET A 71 3.29 20.23 -3.26
N ALA A 72 4.50 20.78 -3.21
CA ALA A 72 5.58 20.48 -4.14
C ALA A 72 6.83 20.07 -3.37
N LEU A 73 7.48 19.01 -3.86
CA LEU A 73 8.66 18.41 -3.26
C LEU A 73 9.78 18.34 -4.28
N TYR A 74 11.01 18.54 -3.81
CA TYR A 74 12.24 18.33 -4.56
C TYR A 74 13.15 17.41 -3.75
N GLU A 75 13.58 16.30 -4.35
CA GLU A 75 14.40 15.28 -3.68
C GLU A 75 13.82 14.79 -2.34
N GLY A 76 12.49 14.71 -2.24
CA GLY A 76 11.81 14.28 -1.02
C GLY A 76 11.63 15.36 0.06
N LYS A 77 12.14 16.58 -0.17
CA LYS A 77 11.96 17.73 0.71
C LYS A 77 10.85 18.65 0.21
N VAL A 78 9.99 19.13 1.10
CA VAL A 78 8.92 20.06 0.77
C VAL A 78 9.50 21.47 0.65
N PHE A 79 9.31 22.10 -0.51
CA PHE A 79 9.73 23.49 -0.72
C PHE A 79 8.56 24.45 -0.90
N PHE A 80 7.37 23.92 -1.16
CA PHE A 80 6.15 24.70 -1.27
C PHE A 80 4.96 23.89 -0.77
N SER A 81 4.14 24.50 0.08
CA SER A 81 2.90 23.90 0.56
C SER A 81 1.88 24.97 0.86
N TRP A 82 0.67 24.79 0.34
CA TRP A 82 -0.43 25.72 0.52
C TRP A 82 -1.77 24.98 0.72
N GLY A 83 -2.69 25.60 1.44
CA GLY A 83 -4.02 25.04 1.74
C GLY A 83 -3.99 23.93 2.80
N LYS A 84 -5.01 23.07 2.81
CA LYS A 84 -5.21 22.06 3.87
C LYS A 84 -4.51 20.73 3.55
N THR A 85 -3.19 20.75 3.42
CA THR A 85 -2.35 19.60 2.99
C THR A 85 -2.42 18.38 3.92
N LYS A 86 -2.80 18.56 5.19
CA LYS A 86 -2.96 17.48 6.18
C LYS A 86 -4.37 16.87 6.20
N GLN A 87 -5.31 17.41 5.41
CA GLN A 87 -6.68 16.89 5.33
C GLN A 87 -6.75 15.69 4.38
N LYS A 88 -7.62 14.72 4.71
CA LYS A 88 -7.93 13.60 3.81
C LYS A 88 -8.93 14.04 2.74
N TYR A 89 -8.64 13.71 1.49
CA TYR A 89 -9.49 13.98 0.33
C TYR A 89 -9.87 12.69 -0.39
N LEU A 90 -10.97 12.73 -1.15
CA LEU A 90 -11.30 11.68 -2.11
C LEU A 90 -10.36 11.83 -3.30
N ILE A 91 -9.44 10.87 -3.45
CA ILE A 91 -8.38 10.93 -4.48
C ILE A 91 -8.85 10.42 -5.86
N HIS A 92 -10.09 9.91 -5.99
CA HIS A 92 -10.67 9.42 -7.24
C HIS A 92 -9.70 8.56 -8.07
N SER A 93 -9.41 8.92 -9.32
CA SER A 93 -8.55 8.13 -10.22
C SER A 93 -7.08 8.13 -9.81
N ILE A 94 -6.64 8.98 -8.89
CA ILE A 94 -5.28 8.93 -8.32
C ILE A 94 -5.05 7.58 -7.60
N ARG A 95 -6.10 6.86 -7.17
CA ARG A 95 -5.97 5.51 -6.59
C ARG A 95 -5.40 4.46 -7.56
N LYS A 96 -5.57 4.65 -8.87
CA LYS A 96 -5.18 3.70 -9.92
C LYS A 96 -3.67 3.45 -9.99
N PRO A 97 -2.80 4.47 -10.10
CA PRO A 97 -1.35 4.24 -10.09
C PRO A 97 -0.85 3.60 -8.80
N PHE A 98 -1.49 3.82 -7.65
CA PHE A 98 -1.15 3.09 -6.42
C PHE A 98 -1.42 1.59 -6.55
N LEU A 99 -2.57 1.21 -7.11
CA LEU A 99 -2.86 -0.20 -7.39
C LEU A 99 -1.84 -0.77 -8.38
N CYS A 100 -1.47 -0.04 -9.43
CA CYS A 100 -0.44 -0.48 -10.37
C CYS A 100 0.94 -0.68 -9.72
N ALA A 101 1.33 0.20 -8.79
CA ALA A 101 2.57 0.03 -8.02
C ALA A 101 2.54 -1.25 -7.17
N LEU A 102 1.39 -1.57 -6.55
CA LEU A 102 1.22 -2.82 -5.80
C LEU A 102 1.30 -4.04 -6.71
N TYR A 103 0.67 -4.01 -7.89
CA TYR A 103 0.80 -5.08 -8.90
C TYR A 103 2.25 -5.24 -9.37
N GLY A 104 2.97 -4.14 -9.58
CA GLY A 104 4.37 -4.14 -9.98
C GLY A 104 5.30 -4.91 -9.05
N ILE A 105 4.97 -4.98 -7.74
CA ILE A 105 5.71 -5.81 -6.77
C ILE A 105 5.60 -7.29 -7.15
N TYR A 106 4.40 -7.77 -7.45
CA TYR A 106 4.15 -9.17 -7.80
C TYR A 106 4.63 -9.52 -9.21
N VAL A 107 4.59 -8.57 -10.14
CA VAL A 107 5.23 -8.70 -11.46
C VAL A 107 6.74 -8.90 -11.29
N LYS A 108 7.39 -8.06 -10.48
CA LYS A 108 8.84 -8.19 -10.19
C LYS A 108 9.19 -9.52 -9.53
N GLN A 109 8.28 -10.09 -8.73
CA GLN A 109 8.45 -11.40 -8.10
C GLN A 109 8.17 -12.57 -9.06
N GLY A 110 7.75 -12.31 -10.31
CA GLY A 110 7.38 -13.35 -11.27
C GLY A 110 6.06 -14.06 -10.94
N LEU A 111 5.26 -13.50 -10.03
CA LEU A 111 3.97 -14.06 -9.61
C LEU A 111 2.82 -13.62 -10.51
N ILE A 112 2.97 -12.45 -11.16
CA ILE A 112 2.05 -11.95 -12.17
C ILE A 112 2.79 -11.84 -13.49
N ASP A 113 2.22 -12.45 -14.52
CA ASP A 113 2.67 -12.34 -15.90
C ASP A 113 1.77 -11.33 -16.63
N LEU A 114 2.37 -10.24 -17.13
CA LEU A 114 1.65 -9.14 -17.77
C LEU A 114 1.15 -9.49 -19.17
N ASP A 115 1.73 -10.51 -19.80
CA ASP A 115 1.41 -10.94 -21.16
C ASP A 115 0.26 -11.95 -21.20
N LYS A 116 -0.10 -12.55 -20.05
CA LYS A 116 -1.28 -13.41 -19.96
C LYS A 116 -2.56 -12.64 -20.23
N ASN A 117 -3.47 -13.27 -20.99
CA ASN A 117 -4.79 -12.73 -21.25
C ASN A 117 -5.83 -13.16 -20.20
N LEU A 118 -6.95 -12.45 -20.15
CA LEU A 118 -8.04 -12.73 -19.20
C LEU A 118 -8.58 -14.17 -19.33
N GLY A 119 -8.67 -14.68 -20.56
CA GLY A 119 -9.09 -16.05 -20.83
C GLY A 119 -8.16 -17.11 -20.22
N GLU A 120 -6.85 -16.94 -20.39
CA GLU A 120 -5.81 -17.82 -19.81
C GLU A 120 -5.82 -17.81 -18.28
N LEU A 121 -6.22 -16.69 -17.67
CA LEU A 121 -6.35 -16.53 -16.23
C LEU A 121 -7.70 -17.02 -15.69
N GLY A 122 -8.63 -17.42 -16.55
CA GLY A 122 -9.98 -17.82 -16.15
C GLY A 122 -10.81 -16.67 -15.56
N ILE A 123 -10.50 -15.42 -15.95
CA ILE A 123 -11.21 -14.22 -15.49
C ILE A 123 -12.40 -13.96 -16.41
N ASP A 124 -13.54 -13.66 -15.79
CA ASP A 124 -14.78 -13.30 -16.48
C ASP A 124 -15.47 -12.14 -15.73
N ASP A 125 -16.44 -11.49 -16.38
CA ASP A 125 -17.21 -10.39 -15.79
C ASP A 125 -18.48 -10.90 -15.08
N ILE A 126 -19.06 -10.03 -14.26
CA ILE A 126 -20.40 -10.20 -13.71
C ILE A 126 -21.39 -10.16 -14.89
N PRO A 127 -22.40 -11.06 -14.95
CA PRO A 127 -23.29 -11.18 -16.11
C PRO A 127 -23.82 -9.83 -16.64
N PRO A 128 -23.73 -9.57 -17.95
CA PRO A 128 -23.23 -10.48 -19.00
C PRO A 128 -21.71 -10.68 -18.96
N GLY A 129 -21.27 -11.93 -19.17
CA GLY A 129 -19.84 -12.25 -19.18
C GLY A 129 -19.09 -11.65 -20.37
N LEU A 130 -17.76 -11.68 -20.29
CA LEU A 130 -16.85 -11.15 -21.29
C LEU A 130 -16.99 -11.89 -22.62
N THR A 131 -16.98 -11.12 -23.70
CA THR A 131 -16.91 -11.64 -25.07
C THR A 131 -15.57 -12.32 -25.35
N PRO A 132 -15.48 -13.16 -26.41
CA PRO A 132 -14.20 -13.76 -26.82
C PRO A 132 -13.11 -12.72 -27.12
N ILE A 133 -13.48 -11.53 -27.60
CA ILE A 133 -12.56 -10.44 -27.91
C ILE A 133 -12.04 -9.80 -26.61
N GLU A 134 -12.92 -9.51 -25.65
CA GLU A 134 -12.52 -8.95 -24.36
C GLU A 134 -11.61 -9.90 -23.57
N LYS A 135 -11.84 -11.22 -23.70
CA LYS A 135 -10.97 -12.24 -23.07
C LYS A 135 -9.54 -12.24 -23.61
N GLN A 136 -9.27 -11.63 -24.77
CA GLN A 136 -7.91 -11.46 -25.31
C GLN A 136 -7.14 -10.30 -24.67
N ALA A 137 -7.79 -9.46 -23.85
CA ALA A 137 -7.09 -8.38 -23.17
C ALA A 137 -6.01 -8.97 -22.24
N THR A 138 -4.78 -8.48 -22.36
CA THR A 138 -3.68 -8.87 -21.47
C THR A 138 -3.74 -8.10 -20.16
N VAL A 139 -3.16 -8.66 -19.09
CA VAL A 139 -3.05 -7.97 -17.79
C VAL A 139 -2.41 -6.59 -17.94
N CYS A 140 -1.42 -6.43 -18.83
CA CYS A 140 -0.81 -5.14 -19.15
C CYS A 140 -1.83 -4.09 -19.64
N ARG A 141 -2.81 -4.48 -20.46
CA ARG A 141 -3.79 -3.55 -21.06
C ARG A 141 -4.93 -3.13 -20.13
N ILE A 142 -5.16 -3.89 -19.07
CA ILE A 142 -6.23 -3.62 -18.09
C ILE A 142 -5.70 -3.07 -16.77
N SER A 143 -4.38 -3.04 -16.60
CA SER A 143 -3.75 -2.37 -15.47
C SER A 143 -4.00 -0.85 -15.57
N PHE A 144 -4.32 -0.23 -14.42
CA PHE A 144 -5.01 1.05 -14.32
C PHE A 144 -4.18 2.34 -14.44
#